data_AF-A0A3N5I945-F1
#
_entry.id   AF-A0A3N5I945-F1
#
_cell.length_a   1.000
_cell.length_b   1.000
_cell.length_c   1.000
_cell.angle_alpha   90.00
_cell.angle_beta   90.00
_cell.angle_gamma   90.00
#
_symmetry.space_group_name_H-M   'P 1'
#
loop_
_entity.id
_entity.type
_entity.pdbx_description
1 polymer ?
#
loop_
_entity_poly.entity_id
_entity_poly.type
_entity_poly.pdbx_seq_one_letter_code
_entity_poly.pdbx_strand_id
1 'polypeptide(L)'
;MSDRTHWRRRSPSPLAAGHSPFVRYLSRWAKSGIAVGLFAFTTAGGAPSVAQEAASPSLPEVAPATDPAASSSADTPPTTVEVPLTPEQEALVQQFIDARRTWAETLVEMRHLEIRYSNEVDRSPENMDRFAELRDRARGEMRTLFSIAEKLYAELGNDAETGRFLLRTIEYRQQKSVYEDSYNAARLLIDSGIPVPALSVFAARCAFLEGRFDEVLPLYKRFVETEGPDKLEQVDQQLGGLLEAYPQWWAEELAIREAEAKADDLPRVLLETTRGPVVLELFENNAPNTVANFIRLVEEGFYNESEFYQVIDDLLAMGGDPVGDGSGTSGKFLPDEHDRADR
;
A
#
# COMPACT_ATOMS: atom_id res chain seq x y z
N MET A 1 12.69 13.24 -50.51
CA MET A 1 11.29 13.69 -50.38
C MET A 1 10.38 12.59 -50.90
N SER A 2 9.88 11.73 -50.01
CA SER A 2 8.88 10.72 -50.35
C SER A 2 7.79 10.81 -49.30
N ASP A 3 6.81 11.63 -49.62
CA ASP A 3 5.53 11.72 -48.94
C ASP A 3 4.71 10.46 -49.27
N ARG A 4 4.35 9.67 -48.26
CA ARG A 4 3.35 8.60 -48.39
C ARG A 4 2.55 8.48 -47.10
N THR A 5 1.40 9.15 -47.09
CA THR A 5 0.25 8.73 -46.31
C THR A 5 -0.36 7.50 -46.96
N HIS A 6 -0.53 6.39 -46.21
CA HIS A 6 -1.65 5.46 -46.41
C HIS A 6 -1.97 4.71 -45.12
N TRP A 7 -3.15 5.01 -44.57
CA TRP A 7 -3.81 4.23 -43.54
C TRP A 7 -4.26 2.88 -44.10
N ARG A 8 -4.00 1.79 -43.37
CA ARG A 8 -4.88 0.60 -43.34
C ARG A 8 -5.02 0.10 -41.90
N ARG A 9 -6.17 0.41 -41.32
CA ARG A 9 -6.69 -0.22 -40.09
C ARG A 9 -6.96 -1.69 -40.40
N ARG A 10 -6.22 -2.62 -39.78
CA ARG A 10 -6.62 -4.04 -39.73
C ARG A 10 -7.72 -4.17 -38.68
N SER A 11 -8.85 -4.76 -39.06
CA SER A 11 -9.85 -5.25 -38.11
C SER A 11 -9.25 -6.39 -37.28
N PRO A 12 -9.46 -6.45 -35.96
CA PRO A 12 -9.15 -7.66 -35.21
C PRO A 12 -10.19 -8.74 -35.50
N SER A 13 -9.75 -9.94 -35.85
CA SER A 13 -10.59 -11.15 -35.82
C SER A 13 -11.06 -11.43 -34.38
N PRO A 14 -12.24 -12.04 -34.20
CA PRO A 14 -12.78 -12.35 -32.88
C PRO A 14 -12.13 -13.64 -32.34
N LEU A 15 -12.05 -13.74 -31.01
CA LEU A 15 -11.60 -14.88 -30.18
C LEU A 15 -10.15 -14.79 -29.66
N ALA A 16 -9.96 -13.97 -28.63
CA ALA A 16 -9.50 -14.43 -27.31
C ALA A 16 -9.83 -13.32 -26.29
N ALA A 17 -10.80 -13.56 -25.43
CA ALA A 17 -11.16 -12.67 -24.33
C ALA A 17 -10.05 -12.67 -23.26
N GLY A 18 -8.93 -12.02 -23.54
CA GLY A 18 -7.94 -11.63 -22.55
C GLY A 18 -8.43 -10.39 -21.82
N HIS A 19 -8.71 -10.52 -20.52
CA HIS A 19 -9.15 -9.40 -19.71
C HIS A 19 -8.09 -8.29 -19.73
N SER A 20 -8.49 -7.08 -20.14
CA SER A 20 -7.63 -5.88 -20.08
C SER A 20 -6.99 -5.74 -18.69
N PRO A 21 -5.72 -5.31 -18.57
CA PRO A 21 -5.05 -5.02 -17.30
C PRO A 21 -5.91 -4.15 -16.37
N PHE A 22 -6.72 -3.27 -16.95
CA PHE A 22 -7.68 -2.41 -16.27
C PHE A 22 -8.78 -3.19 -15.51
N VAL A 23 -9.31 -4.27 -16.10
CA VAL A 23 -10.35 -5.12 -15.48
C VAL A 23 -9.77 -5.98 -14.35
N ARG A 24 -8.49 -6.36 -14.45
CA ARG A 24 -7.77 -7.05 -13.36
C ARG A 24 -7.49 -6.13 -12.17
N TYR A 25 -7.28 -4.83 -12.41
CA TYR A 25 -7.10 -3.82 -11.37
C TYR A 25 -8.40 -3.56 -10.57
N LEU A 26 -9.53 -3.38 -11.26
CA LEU A 26 -10.84 -3.11 -10.63
C LEU A 26 -11.37 -4.28 -9.78
N SER A 27 -11.23 -5.52 -10.27
CA SER A 27 -11.68 -6.70 -9.54
C SER A 27 -10.86 -7.02 -8.28
N ARG A 28 -9.63 -6.51 -8.18
CA ARG A 28 -8.78 -6.63 -6.99
C ARG A 28 -9.12 -5.60 -5.92
N TRP A 29 -9.52 -4.38 -6.29
CA TRP A 29 -9.83 -3.31 -5.34
C TRP A 29 -11.22 -3.49 -4.69
N ALA A 30 -12.24 -3.86 -5.48
CA ALA A 30 -13.60 -4.11 -5.01
C ALA A 30 -13.73 -5.27 -3.99
N LYS A 31 -12.78 -6.22 -3.98
CA LYS A 31 -12.73 -7.33 -3.02
C LYS A 31 -12.08 -6.96 -1.68
N SER A 32 -11.49 -5.78 -1.55
CA SER A 32 -10.65 -5.41 -0.41
C SER A 32 -11.42 -4.95 0.83
N GLY A 33 -12.76 -4.94 0.83
CA GLY A 33 -13.60 -4.77 2.04
C GLY A 33 -13.48 -3.45 2.82
N ILE A 34 -12.46 -2.63 2.58
CA ILE A 34 -12.17 -1.38 3.31
C ILE A 34 -13.17 -0.27 2.96
N ALA A 35 -13.77 -0.32 1.77
CA ALA A 35 -14.64 0.76 1.28
C ALA A 35 -16.13 0.60 1.62
N VAL A 36 -16.59 -0.48 2.27
CA VAL A 36 -18.04 -0.71 2.50
C VAL A 36 -18.42 -0.86 3.97
N GLY A 37 -17.47 -1.15 4.88
CA GLY A 37 -17.77 -1.44 6.28
C GLY A 37 -17.78 -0.24 7.25
N LEU A 38 -17.53 0.99 6.79
CA LEU A 38 -17.22 2.13 7.68
C LEU A 38 -18.21 3.31 7.58
N PHE A 39 -19.48 3.04 7.25
CA PHE A 39 -20.54 4.06 7.11
C PHE A 39 -21.67 3.99 8.16
N ALA A 40 -21.46 3.30 9.27
CA ALA A 40 -22.43 3.32 10.36
C ALA A 40 -21.71 3.54 11.69
N PHE A 41 -21.68 4.80 12.17
CA PHE A 41 -22.03 5.13 13.55
C PHE A 41 -22.38 6.62 13.63
N THR A 42 -23.66 6.85 13.87
CA THR A 42 -24.30 8.13 14.17
C THR A 42 -23.80 8.69 15.48
N THR A 43 -23.38 9.95 15.49
CA THR A 43 -23.26 10.77 16.70
C THR A 43 -24.63 10.89 17.36
N ALA A 44 -24.74 10.48 18.62
CA ALA A 44 -25.91 10.75 19.45
C ALA A 44 -26.02 12.26 19.73
N GLY A 45 -27.19 12.85 19.48
CA GLY A 45 -27.50 14.20 19.95
C GLY A 45 -28.59 14.94 19.17
N GLY A 46 -29.85 14.72 19.57
CA GLY A 46 -30.93 15.72 19.43
C GLY A 46 -31.80 15.68 18.16
N ALA A 47 -33.04 15.20 18.32
CA ALA A 47 -34.14 15.53 17.40
C ALA A 47 -34.70 16.95 17.70
N PRO A 48 -35.43 17.60 16.77
CA PRO A 48 -36.84 17.23 16.59
C PRO A 48 -37.32 17.14 15.13
N SER A 49 -38.20 16.15 14.92
CA SER A 49 -39.48 16.16 14.18
C SER A 49 -39.68 17.09 12.96
N VAL A 50 -40.15 16.54 11.82
CA VAL A 50 -41.54 16.72 11.30
C VAL A 50 -41.73 16.03 9.92
N ALA A 51 -42.83 15.26 9.80
CA ALA A 51 -43.68 14.92 8.62
C ALA A 51 -43.10 14.06 7.46
N GLN A 52 -43.62 12.82 7.29
CA GLN A 52 -44.61 12.36 6.28
C GLN A 52 -44.00 12.14 4.87
N GLU A 53 -44.28 11.11 4.08
CA GLU A 53 -45.24 10.00 4.07
C GLU A 53 -44.90 9.18 2.81
N ALA A 54 -44.85 7.84 2.88
CA ALA A 54 -45.10 6.98 1.72
C ALA A 54 -45.31 5.53 2.17
N ALA A 55 -46.53 5.05 1.93
CA ALA A 55 -47.03 3.74 2.28
C ALA A 55 -46.33 2.58 1.55
N SER A 56 -46.25 1.43 2.21
CA SER A 56 -46.17 0.10 1.59
C SER A 56 -46.82 -0.94 2.51
N PRO A 57 -47.39 -2.03 1.96
CA PRO A 57 -48.55 -2.72 2.51
C PRO A 57 -48.24 -3.72 3.63
N SER A 58 -49.30 -4.00 4.38
CA SER A 58 -49.40 -4.83 5.58
C SER A 58 -48.98 -6.29 5.40
N LEU A 59 -48.32 -6.82 6.44
CA LEU A 59 -48.21 -8.25 6.74
C LEU A 59 -48.93 -8.55 8.07
N PRO A 60 -49.44 -9.78 8.28
CA PRO A 60 -50.50 -10.05 9.25
C PRO A 60 -50.04 -10.01 10.71
N GLU A 61 -50.98 -9.58 11.54
CA GLU A 61 -50.92 -9.36 12.98
C GLU A 61 -50.74 -10.68 13.75
N VAL A 62 -49.73 -10.74 14.63
CA VAL A 62 -49.61 -11.76 15.68
C VAL A 62 -49.76 -11.05 17.03
N ALA A 63 -50.74 -11.51 17.81
CA ALA A 63 -51.13 -10.98 19.11
C ALA A 63 -50.00 -11.10 20.18
N PRO A 64 -49.99 -10.24 21.21
CA PRO A 64 -48.87 -10.13 22.14
C PRO A 64 -48.94 -11.19 23.24
N ALA A 65 -47.79 -11.80 23.57
CA ALA A 65 -47.60 -12.52 24.82
C ALA A 65 -46.96 -11.57 25.85
N THR A 66 -47.63 -11.39 26.98
CA THR A 66 -47.18 -10.67 28.16
C THR A 66 -46.18 -11.48 28.97
N ASP A 67 -45.01 -10.91 29.26
CA ASP A 67 -44.11 -11.35 30.35
C ASP A 67 -44.12 -10.31 31.48
N PRO A 68 -44.30 -10.71 32.76
CA PRO A 68 -44.07 -9.83 33.90
C PRO A 68 -42.67 -10.03 34.52
N ALA A 69 -42.04 -8.88 34.78
CA ALA A 69 -41.07 -8.59 35.85
C ALA A 69 -39.68 -9.27 35.79
N ALA A 70 -38.71 -8.54 35.22
CA ALA A 70 -37.29 -8.68 35.53
C ALA A 70 -36.89 -7.73 36.68
N SER A 71 -36.22 -8.28 37.69
CA SER A 71 -35.66 -7.60 38.85
C SER A 71 -34.54 -6.63 38.45
N SER A 72 -34.57 -5.44 39.05
CA SER A 72 -33.54 -4.40 39.00
C SER A 72 -32.27 -4.85 39.74
N SER A 73 -31.12 -4.76 39.08
CA SER A 73 -29.85 -4.46 39.73
C SER A 73 -29.12 -3.43 38.87
N ALA A 74 -29.18 -2.18 39.31
CA ALA A 74 -28.46 -1.07 38.70
C ALA A 74 -26.97 -1.21 39.01
N ASP A 75 -26.21 -1.70 38.04
CA ASP A 75 -24.76 -1.52 38.02
C ASP A 75 -24.50 -0.19 37.32
N THR A 76 -23.98 0.78 38.06
CA THR A 76 -23.66 2.10 37.50
C THR A 76 -22.32 1.97 36.76
N PRO A 77 -22.22 2.31 35.46
CA PRO A 77 -20.94 2.30 34.76
C PRO A 77 -19.98 3.28 35.46
N PRO A 78 -18.69 2.94 35.61
CA PRO A 78 -17.73 3.87 36.18
C PRO A 78 -17.70 5.13 35.31
N THR A 79 -17.89 6.29 35.95
CA THR A 79 -17.73 7.59 35.31
C THR A 79 -16.26 7.76 34.95
N THR A 80 -15.92 7.55 33.67
CA THR A 80 -14.63 7.93 33.11
C THR A 80 -14.49 9.44 33.24
N VAL A 81 -13.56 9.90 34.05
CA VAL A 81 -13.21 11.32 34.14
C VAL A 81 -12.49 11.67 32.85
N GLU A 82 -13.16 12.31 31.90
CA GLU A 82 -12.54 12.85 30.69
C GLU A 82 -11.56 13.95 31.09
N VAL A 83 -10.27 13.67 30.96
CA VAL A 83 -9.23 14.70 31.09
C VAL A 83 -9.34 15.60 29.86
N PRO A 84 -9.55 16.92 30.03
CA PRO A 84 -9.67 17.83 28.90
C PRO A 84 -8.35 17.88 28.11
N LEU A 85 -8.47 17.83 26.78
CA LEU A 85 -7.32 17.86 25.86
C LEU A 85 -6.61 19.22 25.90
N THR A 86 -5.32 19.22 25.60
CA THR A 86 -4.58 20.46 25.35
C THR A 86 -4.98 21.07 23.99
N PRO A 87 -4.79 22.38 23.77
CA PRO A 87 -5.04 22.98 22.46
C PRO A 87 -4.25 22.33 21.31
N GLU A 88 -3.06 21.78 21.61
CA GLU A 88 -2.24 21.04 20.64
C GLU A 88 -2.87 19.69 20.29
N GLN A 89 -3.37 18.96 21.29
CA GLN A 89 -4.09 17.71 21.10
C GLN A 89 -5.41 17.92 20.33
N GLU A 90 -6.17 18.97 20.66
CA GLU A 90 -7.38 19.35 19.91
C GLU A 90 -7.08 19.65 18.44
N ALA A 91 -6.01 20.40 18.18
CA ALA A 91 -5.58 20.69 16.81
C ALA A 91 -5.18 19.41 16.04
N LEU A 92 -4.56 18.44 16.71
CA LEU A 92 -4.17 17.16 16.10
C LEU A 92 -5.38 16.27 15.79
N VAL A 93 -6.38 16.24 16.68
CA VAL A 93 -7.67 15.60 16.43
C VAL A 93 -8.34 16.20 15.19
N GLN A 94 -8.37 17.54 15.08
CA GLN A 94 -8.97 18.20 13.92
C GLN A 94 -8.21 17.88 12.63
N GLN A 95 -6.87 17.85 12.65
CA GLN A 95 -6.06 17.43 11.51
C GLN A 95 -6.38 16.00 11.06
N PHE A 96 -6.58 15.07 11.99
CA PHE A 96 -6.96 13.70 11.67
C PHE A 96 -8.34 13.62 10.99
N ILE A 97 -9.34 14.33 11.54
CA ILE A 97 -10.69 14.41 10.98
C ILE A 97 -10.66 14.97 9.56
N ASP A 98 -9.92 16.06 9.36
CA ASP A 98 -9.83 16.74 8.07
C ASP A 98 -9.13 15.88 7.03
N ALA A 99 -7.97 15.29 7.37
CA ALA A 99 -7.24 14.40 6.49
C ALA A 99 -8.08 13.18 6.08
N ARG A 100 -8.83 12.59 7.02
CA ARG A 100 -9.70 11.46 6.75
C ARG A 100 -10.84 11.82 5.81
N ARG A 101 -11.45 12.98 6.01
CA ARG A 101 -12.52 13.50 5.15
C ARG A 101 -12.01 13.75 3.74
N THR A 102 -10.88 14.44 3.59
CA THR A 102 -10.26 14.69 2.29
C THR A 102 -9.97 13.39 1.55
N TRP A 103 -9.38 12.40 2.23
CA TRP A 103 -9.14 11.08 1.63
C TRP A 103 -10.43 10.39 1.20
N ALA A 104 -11.46 10.40 2.05
CA ALA A 104 -12.76 9.79 1.74
C ALA A 104 -13.44 10.44 0.53
N GLU A 105 -13.39 11.77 0.40
CA GLU A 105 -13.92 12.51 -0.75
C GLU A 105 -13.23 12.08 -2.05
N THR A 106 -11.90 11.97 -2.05
CA THR A 106 -11.14 11.48 -3.20
C THR A 106 -11.57 10.07 -3.59
N LEU A 107 -11.77 9.16 -2.61
CA LEU A 107 -12.22 7.80 -2.88
C LEU A 107 -13.64 7.73 -3.46
N VAL A 108 -14.54 8.60 -3.00
CA VAL A 108 -15.90 8.70 -3.56
C VAL A 108 -15.85 9.12 -5.02
N GLU A 109 -15.04 10.13 -5.36
CA GLU A 109 -14.85 10.56 -6.75
C GLU A 109 -14.29 9.42 -7.62
N MET A 110 -13.25 8.73 -7.14
CA MET A 110 -12.71 7.55 -7.83
C MET A 110 -13.78 6.49 -8.09
N ARG A 111 -14.61 6.19 -7.07
CA ARG A 111 -15.66 5.18 -7.18
C ARG A 111 -16.72 5.57 -8.22
N HIS A 112 -17.06 6.85 -8.33
CA HIS A 112 -17.97 7.33 -9.37
C HIS A 112 -17.42 7.07 -10.78
N LEU A 113 -16.14 7.38 -11.01
CA LEU A 113 -15.48 7.13 -12.31
C LEU A 113 -15.43 5.62 -12.63
N GLU A 114 -15.10 4.79 -11.64
CA GLU A 114 -15.09 3.33 -11.78
C GLU A 114 -16.46 2.78 -12.16
N ILE A 115 -17.53 3.22 -11.48
CA ILE A 115 -18.90 2.77 -11.77
C ILE A 115 -19.28 3.14 -13.20
N ARG A 116 -18.99 4.37 -13.64
CA ARG A 116 -19.27 4.81 -15.00
C ARG A 116 -18.49 4.01 -16.04
N TYR A 117 -17.21 3.73 -15.78
CA TYR A 117 -16.41 2.89 -16.67
C TYR A 117 -16.96 1.46 -16.76
N SER A 118 -17.26 0.86 -15.61
CA SER A 118 -17.71 -0.53 -15.51
C SER A 118 -19.06 -0.75 -16.21
N ASN A 119 -19.94 0.24 -16.10
CA ASN A 119 -21.25 0.26 -16.75
C ASN A 119 -21.19 0.75 -18.21
N GLU A 120 -19.99 0.87 -18.79
CA GLU A 120 -19.76 1.30 -20.18
C GLU A 120 -20.30 2.71 -20.50
N VAL A 121 -20.56 3.52 -19.48
CA VAL A 121 -21.06 4.90 -19.62
C VAL A 121 -19.93 5.83 -20.06
N ASP A 122 -18.71 5.62 -19.57
CA ASP A 122 -17.54 6.43 -19.91
C ASP A 122 -16.24 5.61 -19.83
N ARG A 123 -15.73 5.19 -20.99
CA ARG A 123 -14.44 4.49 -21.14
C ARG A 123 -13.42 5.33 -21.90
N SER A 124 -13.56 6.65 -21.83
CA SER A 124 -12.64 7.58 -22.46
C SER A 124 -11.25 7.54 -21.81
N PRO A 125 -10.18 7.84 -22.57
CA PRO A 125 -8.84 8.05 -22.00
C PRO A 125 -8.87 9.10 -20.87
N GLU A 126 -9.65 10.17 -21.01
CA GLU A 126 -9.78 11.23 -20.02
C GLU A 126 -10.33 10.71 -18.69
N ASN A 127 -11.34 9.83 -18.71
CA ASN A 127 -11.84 9.19 -17.49
C ASN A 127 -10.79 8.28 -16.84
N MET A 128 -9.99 7.57 -17.64
CA MET A 128 -8.90 6.73 -17.13
C MET A 128 -7.76 7.56 -16.53
N ASP A 129 -7.36 8.65 -17.18
CA ASP A 129 -6.33 9.57 -16.70
C ASP A 129 -6.77 10.24 -15.40
N ARG A 130 -8.02 10.73 -15.34
CA ARG A 130 -8.58 11.30 -14.11
C ARG A 130 -8.59 10.30 -12.96
N PHE A 131 -8.96 9.05 -13.23
CA PHE A 131 -8.92 8.00 -12.23
C PHE A 131 -7.49 7.74 -11.72
N ALA A 132 -6.49 7.74 -12.62
CA ALA A 132 -5.09 7.57 -12.26
C ALA A 132 -4.58 8.73 -11.38
N GLU A 133 -4.91 9.98 -11.73
CA GLU A 133 -4.61 11.16 -10.91
C GLU A 133 -5.19 11.06 -9.50
N LEU A 134 -6.47 10.71 -9.40
CA LEU A 134 -7.15 10.58 -8.11
C LEU A 134 -6.59 9.42 -7.28
N ARG A 135 -6.20 8.31 -7.92
CA ARG A 135 -5.52 7.20 -7.24
C ARG A 135 -4.21 7.66 -6.61
N ASP A 136 -3.39 8.38 -7.38
CA ASP A 136 -2.08 8.83 -6.91
C ASP A 136 -2.23 9.87 -5.79
N ARG A 137 -3.24 10.75 -5.91
CA ARG A 137 -3.67 11.67 -4.85
C ARG A 137 -4.12 10.91 -3.58
N ALA A 138 -5.01 9.92 -3.71
CA ALA A 138 -5.52 9.14 -2.59
C ALA A 138 -4.40 8.38 -1.86
N ARG A 139 -3.39 7.88 -2.58
CA ARG A 139 -2.18 7.27 -1.99
C ARG A 139 -1.41 8.28 -1.14
N GLY A 140 -1.22 9.51 -1.66
CA GLY A 140 -0.58 10.59 -0.91
C GLY A 140 -1.36 10.99 0.34
N GLU A 141 -2.67 11.20 0.21
CA GLU A 141 -3.57 11.53 1.32
C GLU A 141 -3.59 10.43 2.39
N MET A 142 -3.58 9.15 2.00
CA MET A 142 -3.50 8.03 2.94
C MET A 142 -2.19 8.02 3.73
N ARG A 143 -1.04 8.32 3.10
CA ARG A 143 0.24 8.45 3.82
C ARG A 143 0.19 9.58 4.85
N THR A 144 -0.35 10.73 4.48
CA THR A 144 -0.53 11.86 5.39
C THR A 144 -1.45 11.50 6.55
N LEU A 145 -2.62 10.90 6.27
CA LEU A 145 -3.57 10.46 7.28
C LEU A 145 -2.95 9.44 8.24
N PHE A 146 -2.20 8.47 7.72
CA PHE A 146 -1.51 7.48 8.54
C PHE A 146 -0.47 8.10 9.46
N SER A 147 0.34 9.04 8.97
CA SER A 147 1.32 9.77 9.79
C SER A 147 0.65 10.62 10.89
N ILE A 148 -0.48 11.27 10.58
CA ILE A 148 -1.25 12.02 11.59
C ILE A 148 -1.81 11.07 12.65
N ALA A 149 -2.35 9.93 12.23
CA ALA A 149 -2.89 8.92 13.15
C ALA A 149 -1.81 8.35 14.09
N GLU A 150 -0.61 8.07 13.59
CA GLU A 150 0.52 7.62 14.41
C GLU A 150 0.84 8.64 15.52
N LYS A 151 0.97 9.93 15.14
CA LYS A 151 1.21 11.02 16.09
C LYS A 151 0.07 11.17 17.09
N LEU A 152 -1.18 11.15 16.62
CA LEU A 152 -2.36 11.31 17.46
C LEU A 152 -2.46 10.20 18.51
N TYR A 153 -2.21 8.96 18.11
CA TYR A 153 -2.25 7.83 19.03
C TYR A 153 -1.11 7.88 20.06
N ALA A 154 0.08 8.35 19.66
CA ALA A 154 1.21 8.55 20.56
C ALA A 154 0.93 9.63 21.62
N GLU A 155 0.24 10.71 21.25
CA GLU A 155 -0.08 11.83 22.16
C GLU A 155 -1.24 11.54 23.11
N LEU A 156 -2.29 10.86 22.62
CA LEU A 156 -3.52 10.65 23.40
C LEU A 156 -3.48 9.38 24.26
N GLY A 157 -2.71 8.37 23.85
CA GLY A 157 -2.62 7.10 24.55
C GLY A 157 -3.93 6.31 24.50
N ASN A 158 -3.95 5.21 23.73
CA ASN A 158 -5.10 4.29 23.64
C ASN A 158 -6.41 4.92 23.14
N ASP A 159 -6.36 5.98 22.33
CA ASP A 159 -7.55 6.45 21.61
C ASP A 159 -8.11 5.32 20.72
N ALA A 160 -9.34 4.90 21.02
CA ALA A 160 -9.92 3.69 20.44
C ALA A 160 -10.20 3.84 18.94
N GLU A 161 -10.48 5.05 18.45
CA GLU A 161 -10.71 5.30 17.03
C GLU A 161 -9.40 5.24 16.24
N THR A 162 -8.39 5.99 16.67
CA THR A 162 -7.09 6.04 16.01
C THR A 162 -6.37 4.70 16.08
N GLY A 163 -6.44 4.01 17.23
CA GLY A 163 -5.87 2.66 17.38
C GLY A 163 -6.50 1.64 16.42
N ARG A 164 -7.84 1.69 16.26
CA ARG A 164 -8.54 0.85 15.27
C ARG A 164 -8.13 1.20 13.85
N PHE A 165 -8.01 2.48 13.51
CA PHE A 165 -7.58 2.91 12.19
C PHE A 165 -6.16 2.41 11.86
N LEU A 166 -5.21 2.58 12.78
CA LEU A 166 -3.83 2.10 12.63
C LEU A 166 -3.79 0.57 12.46
N LEU A 167 -4.48 -0.16 13.34
CA LEU A 167 -4.54 -1.62 13.29
C LEU A 167 -5.09 -2.12 11.94
N ARG A 168 -6.23 -1.57 11.49
CA ARG A 168 -6.82 -1.93 10.19
C ARG A 168 -5.91 -1.60 9.01
N THR A 169 -5.19 -0.49 9.09
CA THR A 169 -4.23 -0.11 8.05
C THR A 169 -3.05 -1.08 8.01
N ILE A 170 -2.53 -1.47 9.17
CA ILE A 170 -1.46 -2.48 9.29
C ILE A 170 -1.92 -3.83 8.74
N GLU A 171 -3.11 -4.31 9.11
CA GLU A 171 -3.67 -5.55 8.57
C GLU A 171 -3.75 -5.52 7.04
N TYR A 172 -4.21 -4.41 6.46
CA TYR A 172 -4.25 -4.23 5.02
C TYR A 172 -2.84 -4.23 4.39
N ARG A 173 -1.90 -3.48 4.98
CA ARG A 173 -0.52 -3.39 4.52
C ARG A 173 0.17 -4.75 4.55
N GLN A 174 -0.02 -5.54 5.61
CA GLN A 174 0.46 -6.91 5.71
C GLN A 174 -0.08 -7.80 4.58
N GLN A 175 -1.39 -7.74 4.29
CA GLN A 175 -1.99 -8.50 3.18
C GLN A 175 -1.45 -8.08 1.81
N LYS A 176 -0.92 -6.86 1.69
CA LYS A 176 -0.29 -6.32 0.49
C LYS A 176 1.24 -6.41 0.51
N SER A 177 1.83 -6.99 1.56
CA SER A 177 3.28 -7.02 1.76
C SER A 177 3.94 -5.64 1.71
N VAL A 178 3.23 -4.61 2.18
CA VAL A 178 3.76 -3.26 2.39
C VAL A 178 4.22 -3.19 3.84
N TYR A 179 5.52 -3.01 4.06
CA TYR A 179 6.11 -3.03 5.41
C TYR A 179 6.76 -1.70 5.77
N GLU A 180 7.18 -0.95 4.76
CA GLU A 180 7.77 0.37 4.86
C GLU A 180 6.83 1.31 5.62
N ASP A 181 7.42 2.18 6.44
CA ASP A 181 6.73 3.20 7.24
C ASP A 181 5.61 2.61 8.13
N SER A 182 5.74 1.36 8.57
CA SER A 182 4.73 0.68 9.38
C SER A 182 5.27 0.19 10.73
N TYR A 183 6.60 0.17 10.89
CA TYR A 183 7.25 -0.29 12.11
C TYR A 183 6.80 0.48 13.35
N ASN A 184 6.89 1.81 13.30
CA ASN A 184 6.57 2.68 14.43
C ASN A 184 5.13 2.51 14.90
N ALA A 185 4.17 2.56 13.97
CA ALA A 185 2.76 2.33 14.28
C ALA A 185 2.52 0.93 14.87
N ALA A 186 3.15 -0.12 14.34
CA ALA A 186 3.01 -1.46 14.88
C ALA A 186 3.57 -1.56 16.31
N ARG A 187 4.75 -0.98 16.56
CA ARG A 187 5.35 -0.90 17.89
C ARG A 187 4.48 -0.14 18.88
N LEU A 188 3.98 1.01 18.46
CA LEU A 188 3.12 1.84 19.28
C LEU A 188 1.87 1.09 19.76
N LEU A 189 1.22 0.32 18.88
CA LEU A 189 0.07 -0.52 19.25
C LEU A 189 0.46 -1.68 20.18
N ILE A 190 1.63 -2.30 19.97
CA ILE A 190 2.16 -3.37 20.83
C ILE A 190 2.43 -2.85 22.25
N ASP A 191 3.09 -1.69 22.35
CA ASP A 191 3.51 -1.08 23.61
C ASP A 191 2.30 -0.52 24.39
N SER A 192 1.25 -0.12 23.67
CA SER A 192 -0.09 0.20 24.22
C SER A 192 -0.84 -0.99 24.81
N GLY A 193 -0.34 -2.22 24.65
CA GLY A 193 -0.92 -3.42 25.23
C GLY A 193 -2.10 -3.99 24.43
N ILE A 194 -2.26 -3.64 23.16
CA ILE A 194 -3.29 -4.24 22.30
C ILE A 194 -2.99 -5.74 22.13
N PRO A 195 -3.94 -6.65 22.49
CA PRO A 195 -3.70 -8.09 22.50
C PRO A 195 -3.87 -8.71 21.11
N VAL A 196 -3.06 -8.26 20.14
CA VAL A 196 -3.03 -8.80 18.78
C VAL A 196 -1.63 -9.38 18.53
N PRO A 197 -1.42 -10.70 18.75
CA PRO A 197 -0.11 -11.34 18.59
C PRO A 197 0.51 -11.11 17.21
N ALA A 198 -0.32 -11.12 16.16
CA ALA A 198 0.12 -10.90 14.77
C ALA A 198 0.85 -9.56 14.55
N LEU A 199 0.59 -8.53 15.38
CA LEU A 199 1.35 -7.27 15.32
C LEU A 199 2.84 -7.49 15.58
N SER A 200 3.20 -8.42 16.47
CA SER A 200 4.61 -8.68 16.80
C SER A 200 5.35 -9.30 15.62
N VAL A 201 4.70 -10.22 14.90
CA VAL A 201 5.25 -10.80 13.65
C VAL A 201 5.37 -9.75 12.57
N PHE A 202 4.34 -8.93 12.37
CA PHE A 202 4.38 -7.84 11.40
C PHE A 202 5.49 -6.82 11.72
N ALA A 203 5.61 -6.40 12.98
CA ALA A 203 6.66 -5.50 13.43
C ALA A 203 8.06 -6.12 13.25
N ALA A 204 8.22 -7.42 13.48
CA ALA A 204 9.50 -8.11 13.26
C ALA A 204 9.91 -8.09 11.78
N ARG A 205 8.96 -8.29 10.85
CA ARG A 205 9.21 -8.17 9.41
C ARG A 205 9.59 -6.74 9.02
N CYS A 206 8.87 -5.75 9.53
CA CYS A 206 9.21 -4.34 9.31
C CYS A 206 10.61 -4.01 9.85
N ALA A 207 10.93 -4.45 11.07
CA ALA A 207 12.24 -4.27 11.69
C ALA A 207 13.36 -4.87 10.84
N PHE A 208 13.17 -6.09 10.32
CA PHE A 208 14.16 -6.72 9.44
C PHE A 208 14.39 -5.91 8.17
N LEU A 209 13.31 -5.48 7.50
CA LEU A 209 13.39 -4.71 6.24
C LEU A 209 13.98 -3.30 6.44
N GLU A 210 13.74 -2.69 7.61
CA GLU A 210 14.32 -1.39 7.98
C GLU A 210 15.74 -1.49 8.57
N GLY A 211 16.31 -2.70 8.68
CA GLY A 211 17.66 -2.92 9.23
C GLY A 211 17.77 -2.84 10.76
N ARG A 212 16.65 -2.88 11.49
CA ARG A 212 16.54 -2.89 12.97
C ARG A 212 16.69 -4.30 13.52
N PHE A 213 17.81 -4.96 13.20
CA PHE A 213 17.98 -6.40 13.41
C PHE A 213 17.92 -6.84 14.88
N ASP A 214 18.33 -5.98 15.81
CA ASP A 214 18.28 -6.21 17.25
C ASP A 214 16.84 -6.28 17.80
N GLU A 215 15.88 -5.68 17.09
CA GLU A 215 14.47 -5.66 17.48
C GLU A 215 13.69 -6.89 16.99
N VAL A 216 14.21 -7.63 16.00
CA VAL A 216 13.50 -8.74 15.34
C VAL A 216 13.27 -9.93 16.27
N LEU A 217 14.32 -10.47 16.91
CA LEU A 217 14.21 -11.64 17.80
C LEU A 217 13.30 -11.40 19.02
N PRO A 218 13.40 -10.24 19.73
CA PRO A 218 12.47 -9.92 20.80
C PRO A 218 10.99 -9.95 20.37
N LEU A 219 10.70 -9.44 19.17
CA LEU A 219 9.34 -9.41 18.62
C LEU A 219 8.82 -10.81 18.28
N TYR A 220 9.63 -11.65 17.63
CA TYR A 220 9.26 -13.06 17.42
C TYR A 220 9.10 -13.83 18.71
N LYS A 221 9.98 -13.60 19.70
CA LYS A 221 9.86 -14.23 21.02
C LYS A 221 8.51 -13.90 21.68
N ARG A 222 8.09 -12.63 21.64
CA ARG A 222 6.77 -12.22 22.17
C ARG A 222 5.62 -12.99 21.52
N PHE A 223 5.65 -13.18 20.20
CA PHE A 223 4.65 -13.97 19.49
C PHE A 223 4.68 -15.46 19.89
N VAL A 224 5.88 -16.05 19.95
CA VAL A 224 6.06 -17.46 20.31
C VAL A 224 5.61 -17.75 21.74
N GLU A 225 5.83 -16.83 22.67
CA GLU A 225 5.35 -16.95 24.06
C GLU A 225 3.81 -16.95 24.15
N THR A 226 3.11 -16.29 23.23
CA THR A 226 1.64 -16.22 23.22
C THR A 226 0.98 -17.32 22.38
N GLU A 227 1.51 -17.59 21.19
CA GLU A 227 0.86 -18.45 20.17
C GLU A 227 1.58 -19.79 19.96
N GLY A 228 2.81 -19.92 20.45
CA GLY A 228 3.69 -21.08 20.22
C GLY A 228 4.51 -20.98 18.93
N PRO A 229 5.63 -21.73 18.85
CA PRO A 229 6.56 -21.65 17.71
C PRO A 229 5.97 -22.20 16.41
N ASP A 230 5.07 -23.18 16.47
CA ASP A 230 4.45 -23.82 15.30
C ASP A 230 3.54 -22.89 14.49
N LYS A 231 3.22 -21.71 15.04
CA LYS A 231 2.39 -20.68 14.39
C LYS A 231 3.20 -19.66 13.58
N LEU A 232 4.53 -19.64 13.69
CA LEU A 232 5.36 -18.80 12.84
C LEU A 232 5.33 -19.30 11.40
N GLU A 233 5.15 -18.39 10.45
CA GLU A 233 5.20 -18.73 9.03
C GLU A 233 6.63 -19.10 8.62
N GLN A 234 6.76 -19.85 7.51
CA GLN A 234 8.07 -20.25 7.00
C GLN A 234 8.99 -19.05 6.73
N VAL A 235 8.43 -17.94 6.25
CA VAL A 235 9.18 -16.69 6.02
C VAL A 235 9.78 -16.15 7.32
N ASP A 236 9.04 -16.21 8.44
CA ASP A 236 9.53 -15.70 9.72
C ASP A 236 10.64 -16.57 10.30
N GLN A 237 10.55 -17.89 10.09
CA GLN A 237 11.60 -18.82 10.46
C GLN A 237 12.88 -18.58 9.64
N GLN A 238 12.74 -18.30 8.34
CA GLN A 238 13.86 -17.95 7.47
C GLN A 238 14.50 -16.62 7.89
N LEU A 239 13.70 -15.58 8.15
CA LEU A 239 14.21 -14.30 8.63
C LEU A 239 14.96 -14.47 9.96
N GLY A 240 14.42 -15.24 10.90
CA GLY A 240 15.10 -15.55 12.17
C GLY A 240 16.45 -16.24 11.97
N GLY A 241 16.55 -17.18 11.01
CA GLY A 241 17.81 -17.84 10.67
C GLY A 241 18.83 -16.92 9.99
N LEU A 242 18.38 -15.97 9.17
CA LEU A 242 19.25 -15.01 8.49
C LEU A 242 19.94 -14.04 9.46
N LEU A 243 19.35 -13.78 10.63
CA LEU A 243 19.88 -12.82 11.60
C LEU A 243 21.27 -13.14 12.13
N GLU A 244 21.76 -14.39 12.00
CA GLU A 244 23.12 -14.75 12.41
C GLU A 244 24.18 -14.05 11.56
N ALA A 245 23.95 -13.94 10.24
CA ALA A 245 24.94 -13.43 9.30
C ALA A 245 24.51 -12.12 8.61
N TYR A 246 23.22 -11.93 8.39
CA TYR A 246 22.68 -10.82 7.61
C TYR A 246 23.04 -9.42 8.15
N PRO A 247 23.04 -9.16 9.48
CA PRO A 247 23.45 -7.84 9.99
C PRO A 247 24.88 -7.47 9.62
N GLN A 248 25.79 -8.45 9.57
CA GLN A 248 27.16 -8.23 9.14
C GLN A 248 27.22 -7.91 7.65
N TRP A 249 26.58 -8.73 6.80
CA TRP A 249 26.53 -8.49 5.35
C TRP A 249 25.91 -7.14 5.02
N TRP A 250 24.87 -6.74 5.74
CA TRP A 250 24.24 -5.43 5.60
C TRP A 250 25.18 -4.28 5.97
N ALA A 251 25.94 -4.42 7.06
CA ALA A 251 26.93 -3.40 7.45
C ALA A 251 28.07 -3.28 6.43
N GLU A 252 28.55 -4.40 5.91
CA GLU A 252 29.56 -4.43 4.84
C GLU A 252 29.03 -3.76 3.55
N GLU A 253 27.80 -4.08 3.17
CA GLU A 253 27.13 -3.49 2.01
C GLU A 253 26.94 -1.98 2.16
N LEU A 254 26.48 -1.50 3.32
CA LEU A 254 26.33 -0.07 3.60
C LEU A 254 27.67 0.66 3.55
N ALA A 255 28.75 0.07 4.06
CA ALA A 255 30.08 0.66 3.98
C ALA A 255 30.56 0.81 2.53
N ILE A 256 30.24 -0.16 1.66
CA ILE A 256 30.53 -0.06 0.22
C ILE A 256 29.70 1.07 -0.39
N ARG A 257 28.39 1.13 -0.13
CA ARG A 257 27.51 2.18 -0.66
C ARG A 257 27.94 3.58 -0.21
N GLU A 258 28.35 3.75 1.05
CA GLU A 258 28.87 5.02 1.56
C GLU A 258 30.17 5.42 0.85
N ALA A 259 31.09 4.47 0.64
CA ALA A 259 32.33 4.73 -0.07
C ALA A 259 32.08 5.14 -1.54
N GLU A 260 31.16 4.47 -2.23
CA GLU A 260 30.77 4.78 -3.60
C GLU A 260 30.06 6.14 -3.70
N ALA A 261 29.10 6.42 -2.81
CA ALA A 261 28.43 7.71 -2.76
C ALA A 261 29.41 8.87 -2.49
N LYS A 262 30.47 8.61 -1.70
CA LYS A 262 31.54 9.59 -1.44
C LYS A 262 32.46 9.78 -2.64
N ALA A 263 32.75 8.72 -3.39
CA ALA A 263 33.56 8.79 -4.60
C ALA A 263 32.82 9.54 -5.73
N ASP A 264 31.50 9.36 -5.82
CA ASP A 264 30.61 10.06 -6.75
C ASP A 264 31.05 9.93 -8.22
N ASP A 265 31.66 8.80 -8.56
CA ASP A 265 32.28 8.53 -9.87
C ASP A 265 31.57 7.43 -10.66
N LEU A 266 30.47 6.87 -10.14
CA LEU A 266 29.68 5.85 -10.82
C LEU A 266 28.99 6.41 -12.08
N PRO A 267 28.89 5.63 -13.17
CA PRO A 267 28.19 6.04 -14.38
C PRO A 267 26.72 6.34 -14.11
N ARG A 268 26.19 7.39 -14.76
CA ARG A 268 24.77 7.78 -14.69
C ARG A 268 24.14 7.91 -16.06
N VAL A 269 22.89 7.47 -16.18
CA VAL A 269 22.08 7.56 -17.41
C VAL A 269 20.79 8.29 -17.10
N LEU A 270 20.48 9.32 -17.90
CA LEU A 270 19.18 10.01 -17.86
C LEU A 270 18.21 9.31 -18.82
N LEU A 271 17.13 8.79 -18.26
CA LEU A 271 15.96 8.31 -18.99
C LEU A 271 14.96 9.45 -19.13
N GLU A 272 14.73 9.93 -20.35
CA GLU A 272 13.65 10.87 -20.64
C GLU A 272 12.38 10.07 -20.97
N THR A 273 11.39 10.11 -20.07
CA THR A 273 10.12 9.38 -20.25
C THR A 273 8.94 10.34 -20.43
N THR A 274 7.83 9.82 -20.95
CA THR A 274 6.54 10.56 -21.02
C THR A 274 5.98 10.93 -19.65
N ARG A 275 6.50 10.34 -18.56
CA ARG A 275 6.09 10.61 -17.18
C ARG A 275 7.15 11.42 -16.40
N GLY A 276 8.18 11.90 -17.07
CA GLY A 276 9.25 12.72 -16.50
C GLY A 276 10.63 12.06 -16.56
N PRO A 277 11.68 12.81 -16.17
CA PRO A 277 13.05 12.32 -16.17
C PRO A 277 13.31 11.35 -15.00
N VAL A 278 14.11 10.32 -15.26
CA VAL A 278 14.64 9.40 -14.23
C VAL A 278 16.15 9.29 -14.43
N VAL A 279 16.93 9.55 -13.38
CA VAL A 279 18.39 9.35 -13.41
C VAL A 279 18.70 7.99 -12.79
N LEU A 280 19.36 7.13 -13.56
CA LEU A 280 19.92 5.87 -13.07
C LEU A 280 21.39 6.06 -12.74
N GLU A 281 21.81 5.58 -11.57
CA GLU A 281 23.21 5.36 -11.24
C GLU A 281 23.53 3.87 -11.36
N LEU A 282 24.66 3.55 -11.99
CA LEU A 282 25.00 2.19 -12.41
C LEU A 282 26.17 1.64 -11.59
N PHE A 283 25.97 0.52 -10.90
CA PHE A 283 27.00 -0.13 -10.09
C PHE A 283 27.96 -0.96 -10.95
N GLU A 284 28.80 -0.31 -11.75
CA GLU A 284 29.80 -0.99 -12.59
C GLU A 284 30.82 -1.79 -11.78
N ASN A 285 31.07 -1.37 -10.53
CA ASN A 285 31.88 -2.10 -9.56
C ASN A 285 31.24 -3.42 -9.10
N ASN A 286 29.95 -3.66 -9.36
CA ASN A 286 29.29 -4.90 -9.01
C ASN A 286 28.97 -5.74 -10.26
N ALA A 287 28.49 -5.09 -11.32
CA ALA A 287 28.05 -5.75 -12.55
C ALA A 287 28.69 -5.12 -13.81
N PRO A 288 30.02 -5.25 -13.99
CA PRO A 288 30.75 -4.52 -15.04
C PRO A 288 30.30 -4.88 -16.45
N ASN A 289 30.00 -6.16 -16.75
CA ASN A 289 29.59 -6.55 -18.09
C ASN A 289 28.17 -6.09 -18.40
N THR A 290 27.27 -6.14 -17.41
CA THR A 290 25.90 -5.67 -17.52
C THR A 290 25.87 -4.16 -17.75
N VAL A 291 26.61 -3.39 -16.95
CA VAL A 291 26.70 -1.94 -17.08
C VAL A 291 27.33 -1.53 -18.41
N ALA A 292 28.45 -2.14 -18.81
CA ALA A 292 29.08 -1.85 -20.10
C ALA A 292 28.16 -2.15 -21.29
N ASN A 293 27.39 -3.25 -21.23
CA ASN A 293 26.42 -3.56 -22.27
C ASN A 293 25.24 -2.58 -22.28
N PHE A 294 24.73 -2.19 -21.11
CA PHE A 294 23.64 -1.23 -20.99
C PHE A 294 24.04 0.14 -21.56
N ILE A 295 25.20 0.68 -21.17
CA ILE A 295 25.72 1.95 -21.68
C ILE A 295 25.87 1.90 -23.20
N ARG A 296 26.48 0.84 -23.75
CA ARG A 296 26.60 0.66 -25.20
C ARG A 296 25.25 0.73 -25.91
N LEU A 297 24.22 0.05 -25.39
CA LEU A 297 22.87 0.07 -25.98
C LEU A 297 22.22 1.46 -25.90
N VAL A 298 22.45 2.19 -24.81
CA VAL A 298 22.02 3.59 -24.67
C VAL A 298 22.69 4.47 -25.73
N GLU A 299 24.01 4.38 -25.89
CA GLU A 299 24.78 5.14 -26.89
C GLU A 299 24.38 4.82 -28.34
N GLU A 300 23.99 3.58 -28.62
CA GLU A 300 23.46 3.14 -29.92
C GLU A 300 22.01 3.60 -30.17
N GLY A 301 21.35 4.21 -29.17
CA GLY A 301 19.94 4.64 -29.27
C GLY A 301 18.95 3.49 -29.26
N PHE A 302 19.35 2.30 -28.79
CA PHE A 302 18.53 1.07 -28.81
C PHE A 302 17.22 1.22 -28.05
N TYR A 303 17.22 1.99 -26.96
CA TYR A 303 16.05 2.19 -26.10
C TYR A 303 15.16 3.36 -26.53
N ASN A 304 15.52 4.09 -27.58
CA ASN A 304 14.72 5.23 -28.05
C ASN A 304 13.33 4.74 -28.49
N GLU A 305 12.30 5.46 -28.05
CA GLU A 305 10.88 5.14 -28.33
C GLU A 305 10.44 3.75 -27.81
N SER A 306 11.23 3.11 -26.92
CA SER A 306 10.83 1.86 -26.28
C SER A 306 9.78 2.07 -25.20
N GLU A 307 8.76 1.22 -25.18
CA GLU A 307 7.68 1.27 -24.20
C GLU A 307 8.00 0.46 -22.94
N PHE A 308 7.39 0.84 -21.82
CA PHE A 308 7.25 -0.05 -20.67
C PHE A 308 6.07 -1.00 -20.92
N TYR A 309 6.35 -2.15 -21.51
CA TYR A 309 5.31 -3.10 -21.96
C TYR A 309 4.60 -3.81 -20.80
N GLN A 310 5.22 -3.87 -19.61
CA GLN A 310 4.61 -4.49 -18.44
C GLN A 310 4.86 -3.65 -17.19
N VAL A 311 3.77 -3.21 -16.56
CA VAL A 311 3.79 -2.51 -15.27
C VAL A 311 2.91 -3.27 -14.29
N ILE A 312 3.50 -3.69 -13.18
CA ILE A 312 2.81 -4.25 -12.03
C ILE A 312 3.01 -3.28 -10.87
N ASP A 313 1.91 -2.65 -10.45
CA ASP A 313 1.87 -1.73 -9.31
C ASP A 313 2.62 -2.32 -8.10
N ASP A 314 3.46 -1.48 -7.49
CA ASP A 314 4.24 -1.78 -6.28
C ASP A 314 5.18 -2.99 -6.41
N LEU A 315 5.52 -3.38 -7.65
CA LEU A 315 6.43 -4.51 -7.91
C LEU A 315 7.49 -4.18 -8.97
N LEU A 316 7.08 -3.91 -10.22
CA LEU A 316 8.03 -3.72 -11.33
C LEU A 316 7.42 -2.96 -12.50
N ALA A 317 8.28 -2.25 -13.23
CA ALA A 317 8.02 -1.74 -14.57
C ALA A 317 9.12 -2.26 -15.51
N MET A 318 8.74 -3.06 -16.50
CA MET A 318 9.65 -3.66 -17.47
C MET A 318 9.53 -2.97 -18.81
N GLY A 319 10.67 -2.72 -19.43
CA GLY A 319 10.82 -2.10 -20.74
C GLY A 319 12.10 -2.56 -21.42
N GLY A 320 12.51 -1.85 -22.48
CA GLY A 320 13.74 -2.17 -23.21
C GLY A 320 13.63 -3.36 -24.16
N ASP A 321 12.41 -3.73 -24.54
CA ASP A 321 12.12 -4.69 -25.60
C ASP A 321 11.78 -3.94 -26.91
N PRO A 322 12.56 -4.11 -28.00
CA PRO A 322 12.26 -3.54 -29.32
C PRO A 322 10.93 -3.98 -29.95
N VAL A 323 10.41 -5.15 -29.56
CA VAL A 323 9.14 -5.71 -30.05
C VAL A 323 7.96 -5.21 -29.21
N GLY A 324 8.21 -4.90 -27.93
CA GLY A 324 7.21 -4.39 -26.98
C GLY A 324 6.25 -5.44 -26.43
N ASP A 325 6.52 -6.74 -26.61
CA ASP A 325 5.67 -7.84 -26.09
C ASP A 325 6.35 -8.71 -25.03
N GLY A 326 7.58 -8.36 -24.65
CA GLY A 326 8.44 -9.06 -23.70
C GLY A 326 9.33 -10.15 -24.32
N SER A 327 9.29 -10.35 -25.64
CA SER A 327 10.05 -11.42 -26.32
C SER A 327 11.32 -10.94 -27.03
N GLY A 328 11.48 -9.64 -27.25
CA GLY A 328 12.64 -9.14 -27.97
C GLY A 328 13.92 -9.15 -27.14
N THR A 329 15.04 -9.07 -27.86
CA THR A 329 16.38 -9.15 -27.27
C THR A 329 17.31 -8.18 -27.98
N SER A 330 18.41 -7.81 -27.34
CA SER A 330 19.51 -7.08 -27.99
C SER A 330 20.35 -7.94 -28.93
N GLY A 331 20.04 -9.24 -29.06
CA GLY A 331 20.85 -10.22 -29.79
C GLY A 331 22.12 -10.67 -29.07
N LYS A 332 22.43 -10.12 -27.89
CA LYS A 332 23.57 -10.51 -27.04
C LYS A 332 23.07 -11.01 -25.69
N PHE A 333 23.56 -12.18 -25.27
CA PHE A 333 23.26 -12.78 -23.98
C PHE A 333 24.51 -12.71 -23.08
N LEU A 334 24.32 -12.37 -21.81
CA LEU A 334 25.36 -12.26 -20.80
C LEU A 334 25.10 -13.29 -19.69
N PRO A 335 26.16 -13.81 -19.03
CA PRO A 335 25.99 -14.54 -17.78
C PRO A 335 25.54 -13.59 -16.67
N ASP A 336 24.84 -14.13 -15.66
CA ASP A 336 24.41 -13.36 -14.50
C ASP A 336 25.63 -12.95 -13.64
N GLU A 337 25.62 -11.72 -13.13
CA GLU A 337 26.68 -11.14 -12.28
C GLU A 337 26.22 -11.04 -10.82
N HIS A 338 25.78 -12.15 -10.24
CA HIS A 338 25.32 -12.21 -8.83
C HIS A 338 26.39 -12.73 -7.86
N ASP A 339 27.32 -13.56 -8.36
CA ASP A 339 28.41 -14.13 -7.57
C ASP A 339 29.74 -13.55 -8.06
N ARG A 340 30.35 -12.67 -7.27
CA ARG A 340 31.73 -12.25 -7.51
C ARG A 340 32.68 -13.20 -6.80
N ALA A 341 33.49 -13.93 -7.56
CA ALA A 341 34.50 -14.85 -7.02
C ALA A 341 35.64 -14.15 -6.25
N ASP A 342 35.72 -12.82 -6.33
CA ASP A 342 36.75 -11.97 -5.72
C ASP A 342 36.26 -11.17 -4.51
N ARG A 343 35.08 -11.50 -3.96
CA ARG A 343 34.61 -11.00 -2.66
C ARG A 343 34.32 -12.13 -1.69
#